data_AF-A0A7C0V3F2-F1
#
_entry.id   AF-A0A7C0V3F2-F1
#
_cell.length_a   1.000
_cell.length_b   1.000
_cell.length_c   1.000
_cell.angle_alpha   90.00
_cell.angle_beta   90.00
_cell.angle_gamma   90.00
#
_symmetry.space_group_name_H-M   'P 1'
#
loop_
_entity.id
_entity.type
_entity.pdbx_description
1 polymer ?
#
loop_
_entity_poly.entity_id
_entity_poly.type
_entity_poly.pdbx_seq_one_letter_code
_entity_poly.pdbx_strand_id
1 'polypeptide(L)' 'MSHPLRIEPSLQSRFPGLEAHLIRLGDLKVEEVNPQLEILKDEVVRRVRERWSLDELRMHPIIRAYRDFFWRLGLDPTKT' A
#
# COMPACT_ATOMS: atom_id res chain seq x y z
N MET A 1 6.14 19.71 -14.19
CA MET A 1 4.95 20.54 -13.94
C MET A 1 3.74 19.63 -13.85
N SER A 2 3.26 19.34 -12.65
CA SER A 2 2.04 18.55 -12.40
C SER A 2 0.82 19.37 -12.85
N HIS A 3 -0.02 18.79 -13.71
CA HIS A 3 -1.30 19.38 -14.06
C HIS A 3 -2.34 18.82 -13.08
N PRO A 4 -2.91 19.63 -12.16
CA PRO A 4 -3.92 19.13 -11.23
C PRO A 4 -5.16 18.69 -12.01
N LEU A 5 -5.65 17.49 -11.71
CA LEU A 5 -6.91 17.01 -12.27
C LEU A 5 -8.05 17.81 -11.63
N ARG A 6 -9.03 18.24 -12.43
CA ARG A 6 -10.20 18.94 -11.91
C ARG A 6 -11.09 17.96 -11.17
N ILE A 7 -11.24 18.15 -9.86
CA ILE A 7 -12.16 17.37 -9.03
C ILE A 7 -13.57 17.92 -9.19
N GLU A 8 -14.54 17.02 -9.30
CA GLU A 8 -15.96 17.38 -9.40
C GLU A 8 -16.45 18.00 -8.07
N PRO A 9 -17.24 19.10 -8.10
CA PRO A 9 -17.60 19.83 -6.87
C PRO A 9 -18.33 19.03 -5.79
N SER A 10 -19.18 18.06 -6.17
CA SER A 10 -19.88 17.21 -5.20
C SER A 10 -18.91 16.30 -4.43
N LEU A 11 -17.86 15.82 -5.07
CA LEU A 11 -16.80 15.05 -4.42
C LEU A 11 -15.99 15.90 -3.43
N GLN A 12 -15.69 17.14 -3.80
CA GLN A 12 -14.94 18.04 -2.93
C GLN A 12 -15.74 18.45 -1.68
N SER A 13 -17.06 18.58 -1.82
CA SER A 13 -17.99 18.85 -0.71
C SER A 13 -18.12 17.65 0.23
N ARG A 14 -18.15 16.43 -0.33
CA ARG A 14 -18.27 15.19 0.43
C ARG A 14 -16.95 14.75 1.09
N PHE A 15 -15.82 15.11 0.49
CA PHE A 15 -14.48 14.75 0.95
C PHE A 15 -13.54 15.99 0.99
N PRO A 16 -13.67 16.84 2.02
CA PRO A 16 -12.77 17.98 2.19
C PRO A 16 -11.30 17.53 2.26
N GLY A 17 -10.44 18.14 1.43
CA GLY A 17 -9.02 17.79 1.34
C GLY A 17 -8.66 16.70 0.32
N LEU A 18 -9.62 16.24 -0.49
CA LEU A 18 -9.32 15.36 -1.62
C LEU A 18 -8.47 16.10 -2.66
N GLU A 19 -7.31 15.53 -2.98
CA GLU A 19 -6.40 16.04 -4.02
C GLU A 19 -6.19 14.99 -5.11
N ALA A 20 -6.05 15.43 -6.36
CA ALA A 20 -5.84 14.56 -7.51
C ALA A 20 -4.63 15.05 -8.32
N HIS A 21 -3.55 14.28 -8.26
CA HIS A 21 -2.26 14.61 -8.87
C HIS A 21 -2.02 13.79 -10.13
N LEU A 22 -1.71 14.45 -11.25
CA LEU A 22 -1.25 13.78 -12.46
C LEU A 22 0.29 13.72 -12.48
N ILE A 23 0.84 12.51 -12.43
CA ILE A 23 2.27 12.25 -12.50
C ILE A 23 2.57 11.59 -13.84
N ARG A 24 3.42 12.24 -14.66
CA ARG A 24 3.96 11.64 -15.87
C ARG A 24 5.34 11.06 -15.56
N LEU A 25 5.49 9.77 -15.75
CA LEU A 25 6.77 9.07 -15.67
C LEU A 25 7.29 8.84 -17.09
N GLY A 26 8.53 9.26 -17.35
CA GLY A 26 9.23 9.06 -18.61
C GLY A 26 10.44 8.15 -18.41
N ASP A 27 10.99 7.62 -19.51
CA ASP A 27 12.24 6.85 -19.53
C ASP A 27 12.24 5.65 -18.55
N LEU A 28 11.09 5.01 -18.40
CA LEU A 28 10.95 3.81 -17.59
C LEU A 28 11.59 2.63 -18.30
N LYS A 29 12.54 1.97 -17.62
CA LYS A 29 13.01 0.65 -18.00
C LYS A 29 12.08 -0.39 -17.38
N VAL A 30 11.27 -1.03 -18.22
CA VAL A 30 10.37 -2.11 -17.80
C VAL A 30 11.04 -3.44 -18.10
N GLU A 31 11.27 -4.23 -17.05
CA GLU A 31 11.89 -5.55 -17.14
C GLU A 31 10.99 -6.55 -16.43
N GLU A 32 10.88 -7.76 -16.98
CA GLU A 32 10.13 -8.85 -16.33
C GLU A 32 10.76 -9.25 -14.99
N VAL A 33 12.10 -9.24 -14.94
CA VAL A 33 12.88 -9.59 -13.76
C VAL A 33 14.01 -8.58 -13.56
N ASN A 34 14.16 -8.10 -12.34
CA ASN A 34 15.31 -7.30 -11.91
C ASN A 34 16.05 -8.05 -10.79
N PRO A 35 17.29 -8.55 -11.02
CA PRO A 35 18.01 -9.33 -10.02
C PRO A 35 18.25 -8.61 -8.68
N GLN A 36 18.43 -7.29 -8.70
CA GLN A 36 18.62 -6.49 -7.48
C GLN A 36 17.31 -6.41 -6.68
N LEU A 37 16.17 -6.33 -7.38
CA LEU A 37 14.86 -6.37 -6.73
C LEU A 37 14.61 -7.73 -6.07
N GLU A 38 15.00 -8.83 -6.70
CA GLU A 38 14.88 -10.16 -6.11
C GLU A 38 15.72 -10.31 -4.83
N ILE A 39 16.97 -9.84 -4.85
CA ILE A 39 17.82 -9.79 -3.65
C ILE A 39 17.16 -8.93 -2.56
N LEU A 40 16.65 -7.75 -2.92
CA LEU A 40 15.99 -6.86 -1.96
C LEU A 40 14.75 -7.52 -1.33
N LYS A 41 13.95 -8.26 -2.10
CA LYS A 41 12.78 -8.99 -1.59
C LYS A 41 13.22 -9.99 -0.51
N ASP A 42 14.24 -10.77 -0.79
CA ASP A 42 14.77 -11.77 0.15
C ASP A 42 15.32 -11.12 1.42
N GLU A 43 16.07 -10.03 1.29
CA GLU A 43 16.60 -9.26 2.43
C GLU A 43 15.49 -8.70 3.31
N VAL A 44 14.46 -8.11 2.71
CA VAL A 44 13.31 -7.56 3.44
C VAL A 44 12.55 -8.68 4.15
N VAL A 45 12.28 -9.79 3.47
CA VAL A 45 11.59 -10.94 4.07
C VAL A 45 12.38 -11.50 5.24
N ARG A 46 13.70 -11.68 5.08
CA ARG A 46 14.59 -12.16 6.14
C ARG A 46 14.56 -11.22 7.34
N ARG A 47 14.75 -9.92 7.13
CA ARG A 47 14.72 -8.91 8.20
C ARG A 47 13.40 -8.90 8.97
N VAL A 48 12.27 -9.07 8.27
CA VAL A 48 10.96 -9.12 8.93
C VAL A 48 10.83 -10.39 9.78
N ARG A 49 11.25 -11.55 9.25
CA ARG A 49 11.22 -12.84 9.97
C ARG A 49 12.17 -12.87 11.18
N GLU A 50 13.32 -12.23 11.07
CA GLU A 50 14.28 -12.12 12.19
C GLU A 50 13.77 -11.18 13.29
N ARG A 51 12.99 -10.15 12.92
CA ARG A 51 12.52 -9.12 13.86
C ARG A 51 11.22 -9.48 14.58
N TRP A 52 10.35 -10.28 13.97
CA TRP A 52 9.00 -10.49 14.47
C TRP A 52 8.60 -11.96 14.48
N SER A 53 7.94 -12.37 15.56
CA SER A 53 7.15 -13.60 15.61
C SER A 53 5.73 -13.38 15.08
N LEU A 54 5.05 -14.47 14.70
CA LEU A 54 3.65 -14.41 14.27
C LEU A 54 2.72 -13.91 15.37
N ASP A 55 2.99 -14.27 16.63
CA ASP A 55 2.20 -13.83 17.78
C ASP A 55 2.31 -12.32 18.01
N GLU A 56 3.50 -11.75 17.88
CA GLU A 56 3.72 -10.31 17.94
C GLU A 56 3.02 -9.58 16.78
N LEU A 57 3.16 -10.06 15.55
CA LEU A 57 2.50 -9.47 14.38
C LEU A 57 0.97 -9.52 14.48
N ARG A 58 0.42 -10.61 15.03
CA ARG A 58 -1.03 -10.77 15.23
C ARG A 58 -1.61 -9.68 16.11
N MET A 59 -0.85 -9.24 17.12
CA MET A 59 -1.24 -8.21 18.08
C MET A 59 -0.73 -6.81 17.72
N HIS A 60 0.15 -6.67 16.72
CA HIS A 60 0.70 -5.38 16.33
C HIS A 60 -0.44 -4.39 15.93
N PRO A 61 -0.49 -3.18 16.51
CA PRO A 61 -1.67 -2.31 16.43
C PRO A 61 -2.05 -1.92 15.00
N ILE A 62 -1.06 -1.69 14.13
CA ILE A 62 -1.30 -1.37 12.71
C ILE A 62 -1.89 -2.57 11.95
N ILE A 63 -1.34 -3.77 12.16
CA ILE A 63 -1.79 -4.99 11.48
C ILE A 63 -3.19 -5.37 11.98
N ARG A 64 -3.44 -5.18 13.28
CA ARG A 64 -4.75 -5.40 13.88
C ARG A 64 -5.79 -4.43 13.34
N ALA A 65 -5.47 -3.14 13.25
CA ALA A 65 -6.37 -2.13 12.71
C ALA A 65 -6.75 -2.41 11.25
N TYR A 66 -5.78 -2.84 10.42
CA TYR A 66 -6.04 -3.28 9.05
C TYR A 66 -7.04 -4.44 9.02
N ARG A 67 -6.80 -5.50 9.80
CA ARG A 67 -7.67 -6.67 9.82
C ARG A 67 -9.06 -6.37 10.35
N ASP A 68 -9.15 -5.57 11.42
CA ASP A 68 -10.42 -5.12 11.99
C ASP A 68 -11.24 -4.30 10.98
N PHE A 69 -10.59 -3.49 10.14
CA PHE A 69 -11.26 -2.76 9.07
C PHE A 69 -11.92 -3.72 8.05
N PHE A 70 -11.20 -4.72 7.54
CA PHE A 70 -11.79 -5.67 6.58
C PHE A 70 -12.88 -6.54 7.20
N TRP A 71 -12.69 -7.01 8.43
CA TRP A 71 -13.72 -7.76 9.14
C TRP A 71 -15.00 -6.96 9.37
N ARG A 72 -14.89 -5.65 9.65
CA ARG A 72 -16.07 -4.76 9.75
C ARG A 72 -16.84 -4.62 8.44
N LEU A 73 -16.18 -4.86 7.30
CA LEU A 73 -16.80 -4.90 5.98
C LEU A 73 -17.31 -6.30 5.60
N GLY A 74 -17.17 -7.30 6.47
CA GLY A 74 -17.52 -8.69 6.17
C GLY A 74 -16.53 -9.39 5.23
N LEU A 75 -15.34 -8.81 5.05
CA LEU A 75 -14.28 -9.35 4.19
C LEU A 75 -13.23 -10.06 5.03
N ASP A 76 -12.72 -11.17 4.52
CA ASP A 76 -11.57 -11.86 5.12
C ASP A 76 -10.28 -11.32 4.49
N PRO A 77 -9.47 -10.53 5.21
CA PRO A 77 -8.25 -9.94 4.68
C PRO A 77 -7.14 -10.96 4.46
N THR A 78 -7.36 -12.23 4.84
CA THR A 78 -6.41 -13.32 4.64
C THR A 78 -6.72 -14.20 3.43
N LYS A 79 -7.82 -13.92 2.71
CA LYS A 79 -8.20 -14.63 1.48
C LYS A 79 -7.80 -13.82 0.24
N THR A 80 -7.20 -14.50 -0.73
CA THR A 80 -7.04 -14.07 -2.13
C THR A 80 -8.31 -14.30 -2.93
#